data_AF-A0A5J9VXX7-F1
#
_entry.id   AF-A0A5J9VXX7-F1
#
_cell.length_a   1.000
_cell.length_b   1.000
_cell.length_c   1.000
_cell.angle_alpha   90.00
_cell.angle_beta   90.00
_cell.angle_gamma   90.00
#
_symmetry.space_group_name_H-M   'P 1'
#
loop_
_entity.id
_entity.type
_entity.pdbx_description
1 polymer ?
#
loop_
_entity_poly.entity_id
_entity_poly.type
_entity_poly.pdbx_seq_one_letter_code
_entity_poly.pdbx_strand_id
1 'polypeptide(L)'
;MEILLSAFLAEMTTRSINFFINKTSKPTALDVENRLCNILLRAQVIVDEAMGRCITNQAMLQQLDMMRDAMHRGYYMLDVFRCQSLDEGDTKDQVTGHSLSKLNSLKGFCSSSRNTQIKEQLKKAHDDLSSMITDLQELVVFLTSYPRLYRQPYSMHILLENCMFGRQTEIELVINFLLRTQPHGAEELEVLPIVGPRKVGKSTLVAHVCKDERVRDHFSKVWFLRDQDFTAAMKHQHCVLNSDKDGRLLIIVDLVGDINEEEWDKLHSAAKRCLRSGSKIIVTSQFDKIIKFGTTHALSLKHLSHEAHWYFFKTLTFGSTDPEMHPRLAYLAMEISRIMNGDFLRANIAAYLLRENIDIRFWYKVLVFLRDFMQKHASIFGEHAFDLVDQNRPSYFGRMATTSRDFVIYHQYHQRFQEEEVPKTRILDVIYGEYYNPMASQTKIHWTGAEVITGDAICSKKTIALLEELGLPKGLLPLEDIQEFGYNRATGFMWLVEGKKKVQHTFKKIKQIVSYAVEVTAFVEKGKRRKITGARRRN
;
A
#
# COMPACT_ATOMS: atom_id res chain seq x y z
N MET A 1 3.01 51.02 -24.60
CA MET A 1 1.62 50.88 -24.12
C MET A 1 0.78 49.99 -25.05
N GLU A 2 0.97 50.09 -26.36
CA GLU A 2 0.22 49.30 -27.36
C GLU A 2 0.44 47.77 -27.28
N ILE A 3 1.66 47.31 -26.96
CA ILE A 3 1.98 45.87 -26.85
C ILE A 3 1.24 45.20 -25.68
N LEU A 4 1.06 45.92 -24.56
CA LEU A 4 0.33 45.41 -23.39
C LEU A 4 -1.19 45.39 -23.66
N LEU A 5 -1.70 46.40 -24.38
CA LEU A 5 -3.09 46.43 -24.83
C LEU A 5 -3.40 45.32 -25.86
N SER A 6 -2.49 45.04 -26.79
CA SER A 6 -2.67 43.96 -27.76
C SER A 6 -2.61 42.57 -27.10
N ALA A 7 -1.73 42.38 -26.12
CA ALA A 7 -1.67 41.14 -25.35
C ALA A 7 -2.93 40.93 -24.49
N PHE A 8 -3.42 42.00 -23.85
CA PHE A 8 -4.66 41.97 -23.07
C PHE A 8 -5.90 41.70 -23.95
N LEU A 9 -5.98 42.32 -25.12
CA LEU A 9 -7.05 42.07 -26.09
C LEU A 9 -6.98 40.67 -26.70
N ALA A 10 -5.78 40.14 -26.95
CA ALA A 10 -5.58 38.76 -27.40
C ALA A 10 -6.02 37.74 -26.34
N GLU A 11 -5.70 37.99 -25.07
CA GLU A 11 -6.15 37.16 -23.94
C GLU A 11 -7.69 37.22 -23.79
N MET A 12 -8.28 38.41 -23.87
CA MET A 12 -9.73 38.62 -23.80
C MET A 12 -10.49 37.98 -24.97
N THR A 13 -9.95 38.07 -26.20
CA THR A 13 -10.52 37.42 -27.38
C THR A 13 -10.40 35.90 -27.31
N THR A 14 -9.27 35.37 -26.84
CA THR A 14 -9.10 33.93 -26.61
C THR A 14 -10.07 33.41 -25.55
N ARG A 15 -10.26 34.14 -24.45
CA ARG A 15 -11.23 33.80 -23.39
C ARG A 15 -12.67 33.85 -23.89
N SER A 16 -13.04 34.84 -24.69
CA SER A 16 -14.39 34.94 -25.25
C SER A 16 -14.67 33.88 -26.31
N ILE A 17 -13.71 33.57 -27.18
CA ILE A 17 -13.80 32.45 -28.13
C ILE A 17 -13.95 31.11 -27.40
N ASN A 18 -13.13 30.85 -26.37
CA ASN A 18 -13.25 29.63 -25.54
C ASN A 18 -14.58 29.57 -24.79
N PHE A 19 -15.12 30.70 -24.32
CA PHE A 19 -16.44 30.77 -23.71
C PHE A 19 -17.54 30.40 -24.71
N PHE A 20 -17.49 30.90 -25.95
CA PHE A 20 -18.47 30.56 -26.99
C PHE A 20 -18.35 29.10 -27.45
N ILE A 21 -17.13 28.57 -27.60
CA ILE A 21 -16.90 27.15 -27.94
C ILE A 21 -17.46 26.25 -26.83
N ASN A 22 -17.14 26.52 -25.56
CA ASN A 22 -17.67 25.74 -24.42
C ASN A 22 -19.19 25.87 -24.25
N LYS A 23 -19.81 26.97 -24.72
CA LYS A 23 -21.26 27.17 -24.68
C LYS A 23 -22.00 26.48 -25.83
N THR A 24 -21.34 26.24 -26.96
CA THR A 24 -21.96 25.71 -28.18
C THR A 24 -21.78 24.21 -28.37
N SER A 25 -20.72 23.60 -27.81
CA SER A 25 -20.54 22.14 -27.80
C SER A 25 -20.79 21.55 -26.42
N LYS A 26 -21.79 20.68 -26.25
CA LYS A 26 -21.82 19.78 -25.10
C LYS A 26 -20.59 18.85 -25.22
N PRO A 27 -19.66 18.84 -24.25
CA PRO A 27 -18.49 18.00 -24.36
C PRO A 27 -18.90 16.54 -24.44
N THR A 28 -18.30 15.78 -25.35
CA THR A 28 -18.51 14.33 -25.42
C THR A 28 -17.94 13.69 -24.15
N ALA A 29 -18.42 12.49 -23.79
CA ALA A 29 -17.94 11.80 -22.58
C ALA A 29 -16.41 11.59 -22.61
N LEU A 30 -15.86 11.33 -23.80
CA LEU A 30 -14.42 11.20 -24.05
C LEU A 30 -13.67 12.53 -23.87
N ASP A 31 -14.26 13.67 -24.24
CA ASP A 31 -13.65 15.00 -24.02
C ASP A 31 -13.58 15.33 -22.52
N VAL A 32 -14.64 15.05 -21.75
CA VAL A 32 -14.63 15.25 -20.29
C VAL A 32 -13.60 14.33 -19.61
N GLU A 33 -13.50 13.07 -20.03
CA GLU A 33 -12.49 12.12 -19.53
C GLU A 33 -11.07 12.63 -19.80
N ASN A 34 -10.77 13.03 -21.04
CA ASN A 34 -9.44 13.51 -21.43
C ASN A 34 -9.05 14.80 -20.67
N ARG A 35 -10.00 15.73 -20.50
CA ARG A 35 -9.78 16.93 -19.70
C ARG A 35 -9.45 16.60 -18.25
N LEU A 36 -10.20 15.66 -17.63
CA LEU A 36 -9.93 15.22 -16.27
C LEU A 36 -8.57 14.51 -16.16
N CYS A 37 -8.20 13.65 -17.12
CA CYS A 37 -6.88 13.01 -17.15
C CYS A 37 -5.76 14.06 -17.17
N ASN A 38 -5.87 15.07 -18.04
CA ASN A 38 -4.87 16.13 -18.16
C ASN A 38 -4.71 16.94 -16.87
N ILE A 39 -5.82 17.32 -16.21
CA ILE A 39 -5.74 18.09 -14.96
C ILE A 39 -5.23 17.23 -13.79
N LEU A 40 -5.58 15.95 -13.74
CA LEU A 40 -5.06 14.99 -12.75
C LEU A 40 -3.55 14.78 -12.88
N LEU A 41 -3.02 14.70 -14.11
CA LEU A 41 -1.58 14.61 -14.34
C LEU A 41 -0.86 15.86 -13.80
N ARG A 42 -1.41 17.06 -14.05
CA ARG A 42 -0.86 18.30 -13.48
C ARG A 42 -0.92 18.29 -11.96
N ALA A 43 -2.03 17.84 -11.38
CA ALA A 43 -2.18 17.75 -9.94
C ALA A 43 -1.15 16.79 -9.33
N GLN A 44 -0.97 15.62 -9.93
CA GLN A 44 0.00 14.61 -9.51
C GLN A 44 1.42 15.15 -9.50
N VAL A 45 1.84 15.87 -10.55
CA VAL A 45 3.18 16.47 -10.62
C VAL A 45 3.41 17.46 -9.48
N ILE A 46 2.42 18.31 -9.19
CA ILE A 46 2.51 19.29 -8.10
C ILE A 46 2.60 18.57 -6.75
N VAL A 47 1.72 17.59 -6.51
CA VAL A 47 1.72 16.81 -5.28
C VAL A 47 3.04 16.08 -5.12
N ASP A 48 3.51 15.35 -6.13
CA ASP A 48 4.77 14.59 -6.06
C ASP A 48 5.98 15.47 -5.75
N GLU A 49 6.09 16.64 -6.39
CA GLU A 49 7.16 17.60 -6.11
C GLU A 49 7.07 18.15 -4.68
N ALA A 50 5.86 18.43 -4.19
CA ALA A 50 5.63 18.89 -2.82
C ALA A 50 5.96 17.79 -1.79
N MET A 51 5.55 16.54 -2.04
CA MET A 51 5.84 15.39 -1.18
C MET A 51 7.34 15.08 -1.09
N GLY A 52 8.10 15.44 -2.11
CA GLY A 52 9.56 15.32 -2.14
C GLY A 52 10.30 16.35 -1.30
N ARG A 53 9.61 17.26 -0.60
CA ARG A 53 10.20 18.39 0.13
C ARG A 53 9.85 18.37 1.62
N CYS A 54 10.73 18.98 2.42
CA CYS A 54 10.53 19.12 3.86
C CYS A 54 9.68 20.36 4.16
N ILE A 55 8.37 20.27 3.91
CA ILE A 55 7.44 21.39 4.14
C ILE A 55 7.11 21.49 5.63
N THR A 56 7.46 22.61 6.26
CA THR A 56 7.21 22.84 7.70
C THR A 56 6.03 23.78 7.96
N ASN A 57 5.65 24.60 6.96
CA ASN A 57 4.53 25.53 7.09
C ASN A 57 3.18 24.79 7.08
N GLN A 58 2.42 24.95 8.17
CA GLN A 58 1.15 24.27 8.39
C GLN A 58 0.06 24.69 7.39
N ALA A 59 -0.01 25.96 7.00
CA ALA A 59 -1.00 26.43 6.03
C ALA A 59 -0.74 25.83 4.63
N MET A 60 0.54 25.71 4.24
CA MET A 60 0.91 25.05 3.00
C MET A 60 0.57 23.55 3.01
N LEU A 61 0.82 22.87 4.13
CA LEU A 61 0.46 21.45 4.28
C LEU A 61 -1.07 21.24 4.19
N GLN A 62 -1.86 22.11 4.81
CA GLN A 62 -3.32 22.07 4.70
C GLN A 62 -3.81 22.29 3.26
N GLN A 63 -3.24 23.24 2.54
CA GLN A 63 -3.58 23.47 1.13
C GLN A 63 -3.19 22.29 0.24
N LEU A 64 -2.02 21.68 0.50
CA LEU A 64 -1.58 20.47 -0.20
C LEU A 64 -2.49 19.27 0.10
N ASP A 65 -2.95 19.11 1.35
CA ASP A 65 -3.90 18.07 1.73
C ASP A 65 -5.23 18.23 0.97
N MET A 66 -5.76 19.46 0.89
CA MET A 66 -6.99 19.75 0.13
C MET A 66 -6.85 19.36 -1.35
N MET A 67 -5.71 19.71 -1.96
CA MET A 67 -5.40 19.38 -3.35
C MET A 67 -5.25 17.87 -3.55
N ARG A 68 -4.53 17.19 -2.65
CA ARG A 68 -4.35 15.74 -2.69
C ARG A 68 -5.70 15.02 -2.58
N ASP A 69 -6.58 15.47 -1.68
CA ASP A 69 -7.91 14.89 -1.52
C ASP A 69 -8.77 15.08 -2.77
N ALA A 70 -8.70 16.26 -3.41
CA ALA A 70 -9.36 16.51 -4.68
C ALA A 70 -8.83 15.63 -5.81
N MET A 71 -7.50 15.43 -5.85
CA MET A 71 -6.83 14.56 -6.80
C MET A 71 -7.28 13.11 -6.62
N HIS A 72 -7.32 12.60 -5.38
CA HIS A 72 -7.82 11.26 -5.09
C HIS A 72 -9.29 11.09 -5.53
N ARG A 73 -10.15 12.08 -5.25
CA ARG A 73 -11.54 12.08 -5.71
C ARG A 73 -11.65 12.04 -7.23
N GLY A 74 -10.83 12.82 -7.94
CA GLY A 74 -10.80 12.81 -9.40
C GLY A 74 -10.35 11.48 -9.98
N TYR A 75 -9.26 10.87 -9.47
CA TYR A 75 -8.82 9.54 -9.89
C TYR A 75 -9.88 8.47 -9.60
N TYR A 76 -10.50 8.51 -8.43
CA TYR A 76 -11.57 7.59 -8.08
C TYR A 76 -12.75 7.72 -9.04
N MET A 77 -13.20 8.94 -9.36
CA MET A 77 -14.30 9.17 -10.29
C MET A 77 -13.96 8.68 -11.71
N LEU A 78 -12.73 8.92 -12.16
CA LEU A 78 -12.24 8.44 -13.44
C LEU A 78 -12.25 6.90 -13.51
N ASP A 79 -11.77 6.23 -12.47
CA ASP A 79 -11.76 4.77 -12.41
C ASP A 79 -13.18 4.19 -12.35
N VAL A 80 -14.10 4.83 -11.62
CA VAL A 80 -15.52 4.44 -11.58
C VAL A 80 -16.16 4.56 -12.97
N PHE A 81 -15.90 5.65 -13.68
CA PHE A 81 -16.39 5.86 -15.05
C PHE A 81 -15.86 4.80 -16.01
N ARG A 82 -14.55 4.52 -15.97
CA ARG A 82 -13.92 3.49 -16.80
C ARG A 82 -14.44 2.09 -16.49
N CYS A 83 -14.60 1.75 -15.22
CA CYS A 83 -15.14 0.46 -14.80
C CYS A 83 -16.56 0.21 -15.33
N GLN A 84 -17.37 1.25 -15.50
CA GLN A 84 -18.74 1.13 -16.03
C GLN A 84 -18.76 0.91 -17.54
N SER A 85 -17.85 1.55 -18.28
CA SER A 85 -17.76 1.36 -19.73
C SER A 85 -17.48 -0.10 -20.13
N LEU A 86 -16.78 -0.85 -19.26
CA LEU A 86 -16.52 -2.29 -19.44
C LEU A 86 -17.81 -3.12 -19.36
N ASP A 87 -18.81 -2.68 -18.60
CA ASP A 87 -20.08 -3.39 -18.43
C ASP A 87 -21.00 -3.22 -19.67
N GLU A 88 -20.89 -2.09 -20.38
CA GLU A 88 -21.64 -1.82 -21.60
C GLU A 88 -21.04 -2.58 -22.82
N GLY A 89 -19.71 -2.73 -22.90
CA GLY A 89 -19.01 -3.38 -24.03
C GLY A 89 -19.20 -4.90 -24.13
N ASP A 90 -19.27 -5.61 -23.00
CA ASP A 90 -19.45 -7.08 -22.94
C ASP A 90 -20.87 -7.54 -23.34
N THR A 91 -21.77 -6.64 -23.72
CA THR A 91 -23.11 -7.01 -24.26
C THR A 91 -23.10 -7.44 -25.73
N LYS A 92 -22.00 -7.21 -26.47
CA LYS A 92 -21.93 -7.50 -27.92
C LYS A 92 -21.15 -8.76 -28.31
N ASP A 93 -20.25 -9.27 -27.48
CA ASP A 93 -19.45 -10.47 -27.76
C ASP A 93 -19.84 -11.65 -26.84
N GLN A 94 -20.96 -12.31 -27.16
CA GLN A 94 -21.32 -13.60 -26.56
C GLN A 94 -21.01 -14.75 -27.53
N VAL A 95 -19.74 -15.07 -27.75
CA VAL A 95 -19.36 -16.39 -28.27
C VAL A 95 -18.08 -16.86 -27.58
N THR A 96 -18.23 -17.91 -26.74
CA THR A 96 -17.24 -18.77 -26.05
C THR A 96 -17.05 -18.60 -24.53
N GLY A 97 -17.44 -19.65 -23.79
CA GLY A 97 -16.89 -20.00 -22.46
C GLY A 97 -17.88 -20.00 -21.28
N HIS A 98 -18.53 -21.14 -21.01
CA HIS A 98 -19.48 -21.38 -19.91
C HIS A 98 -18.96 -21.21 -18.46
N SER A 99 -17.77 -20.63 -18.25
CA SER A 99 -17.22 -20.33 -16.90
C SER A 99 -17.16 -18.84 -16.56
N LEU A 100 -17.39 -17.93 -17.52
CA LEU A 100 -17.39 -16.47 -17.29
C LEU A 100 -18.78 -15.89 -16.98
N SER A 101 -19.85 -16.68 -17.10
CA SER A 101 -21.23 -16.22 -16.87
C SER A 101 -21.52 -15.80 -15.41
N LYS A 102 -20.76 -16.32 -14.43
CA LYS A 102 -20.83 -15.88 -13.01
C LYS A 102 -20.09 -14.57 -12.72
N LEU A 103 -19.20 -14.11 -13.61
CA LEU A 103 -18.61 -12.77 -13.51
C LEU A 103 -19.64 -11.70 -13.91
N ASN A 104 -20.54 -12.06 -14.84
CA ASN A 104 -21.60 -11.19 -15.34
C ASN A 104 -22.75 -10.95 -14.34
N SER A 105 -22.80 -11.67 -13.20
CA SER A 105 -23.79 -11.42 -12.14
C SER A 105 -23.39 -10.30 -11.18
N LEU A 106 -22.21 -9.69 -11.36
CA LEU A 106 -21.79 -8.45 -10.68
C LEU A 106 -22.41 -7.19 -11.30
N LYS A 107 -23.27 -7.35 -12.32
CA LYS A 107 -24.05 -6.31 -12.99
C LYS A 107 -25.05 -5.66 -12.03
N GLY A 108 -24.56 -4.71 -11.25
CA GLY A 108 -25.38 -3.81 -10.47
C GLY A 108 -25.97 -2.71 -11.36
N PHE A 109 -27.13 -2.98 -11.97
CA PHE A 109 -28.08 -2.01 -12.54
C PHE A 109 -27.47 -0.68 -13.04
N CYS A 110 -27.00 -0.66 -14.29
CA CYS A 110 -26.78 0.58 -15.04
C CYS A 110 -28.14 1.16 -15.46
N SER A 111 -28.68 2.11 -14.68
CA SER A 111 -29.76 2.99 -15.16
C SER A 111 -29.16 4.18 -15.89
N SER A 112 -29.86 4.69 -16.92
CA SER A 112 -29.45 5.90 -17.65
C SER A 112 -29.25 7.13 -16.73
N SER A 113 -29.96 7.19 -15.59
CA SER A 113 -29.82 8.22 -14.56
C SER A 113 -28.49 8.17 -13.80
N ARG A 114 -27.88 6.99 -13.65
CA ARG A 114 -26.57 6.82 -13.00
C ARG A 114 -25.44 7.33 -13.89
N ASN A 115 -25.57 7.13 -15.20
CA ASN A 115 -24.60 7.61 -16.20
C ASN A 115 -24.56 9.14 -16.30
N THR A 116 -25.70 9.82 -16.15
CA THR A 116 -25.74 11.29 -16.10
C THR A 116 -25.10 11.83 -14.82
N GLN A 117 -25.42 11.23 -13.68
CA GLN A 117 -24.85 11.61 -12.38
C GLN A 117 -23.32 11.51 -12.36
N ILE A 118 -22.76 10.46 -12.95
CA ILE A 118 -21.30 10.23 -12.95
C ILE A 118 -20.59 11.22 -13.87
N LYS A 119 -21.18 11.55 -15.03
CA LYS A 119 -20.63 12.60 -15.90
C LYS A 119 -20.63 13.97 -15.22
N GLU A 120 -21.69 14.29 -14.47
CA GLU A 120 -21.75 15.52 -13.66
C GLU A 120 -20.68 15.52 -12.56
N GLN A 121 -20.49 14.40 -11.87
CA GLN A 121 -19.43 14.26 -10.86
C GLN A 121 -18.02 14.33 -11.46
N LEU A 122 -17.80 13.77 -12.66
CA LEU A 122 -16.55 13.86 -13.39
C LEU A 122 -16.22 15.31 -13.75
N LYS A 123 -17.22 16.06 -14.25
CA LYS A 123 -17.09 17.48 -14.55
C LYS A 123 -16.83 18.30 -13.29
N LYS A 124 -17.56 18.04 -12.21
CA LYS A 124 -17.34 18.70 -10.92
C LYS A 124 -15.91 18.48 -10.42
N ALA A 125 -15.41 17.24 -10.45
CA ALA A 125 -14.05 16.93 -10.02
C ALA A 125 -12.99 17.68 -10.87
N HIS A 126 -13.23 17.80 -12.18
CA HIS A 126 -12.38 18.61 -13.06
C HIS A 126 -12.41 20.10 -12.65
N ASP A 127 -13.60 20.67 -12.47
CA ASP A 127 -13.76 22.10 -12.15
C ASP A 127 -13.15 22.44 -10.78
N ASP A 128 -13.37 21.59 -9.77
CA ASP A 128 -12.78 21.70 -8.43
C ASP A 128 -11.24 21.70 -8.52
N LEU A 129 -10.64 20.73 -9.23
CA LEU A 129 -9.19 20.64 -9.42
C LEU A 129 -8.61 21.82 -10.20
N SER A 130 -9.31 22.28 -11.24
CA SER A 130 -8.87 23.41 -12.05
C SER A 130 -8.85 24.70 -11.23
N SER A 131 -9.85 24.93 -10.36
CA SER A 131 -9.87 26.06 -9.43
C SER A 131 -8.68 25.96 -8.48
N MET A 132 -8.51 24.83 -7.79
CA MET A 132 -7.43 24.63 -6.82
C MET A 132 -6.05 24.84 -7.45
N ILE A 133 -5.76 24.29 -8.63
CA ILE A 133 -4.47 24.49 -9.29
C ILE A 133 -4.21 25.97 -9.63
N THR A 134 -5.27 26.72 -9.94
CA THR A 134 -5.16 28.16 -10.22
C THR A 134 -4.82 28.92 -8.94
N ASP A 135 -5.47 28.58 -7.84
CA ASP A 135 -5.24 29.21 -6.52
C ASP A 135 -3.85 28.88 -5.94
N LEU A 136 -3.26 27.75 -6.33
CA LEU A 136 -1.98 27.26 -5.82
C LEU A 136 -0.75 27.75 -6.62
N GLN A 137 -0.92 28.58 -7.64
CA GLN A 137 0.20 29.08 -8.46
C GLN A 137 1.26 29.79 -7.62
N GLU A 138 0.85 30.53 -6.59
CA GLU A 138 1.75 31.21 -5.65
C GLU A 138 2.50 30.22 -4.74
N LEU A 139 1.86 29.12 -4.33
CA LEU A 139 2.50 28.09 -3.51
C LEU A 139 3.64 27.38 -4.21
N VAL A 140 3.54 27.19 -5.53
CA VAL A 140 4.61 26.55 -6.32
C VAL A 140 5.92 27.33 -6.19
N VAL A 141 5.86 28.66 -6.08
CA VAL A 141 7.04 29.49 -5.84
C VAL A 141 7.63 29.21 -4.45
N PHE A 142 6.80 29.19 -3.41
CA PHE A 142 7.26 28.91 -2.05
C PHE A 142 7.80 27.48 -1.88
N LEU A 143 7.26 26.50 -2.59
CA LEU A 143 7.76 25.12 -2.56
C LEU A 143 9.25 25.06 -2.91
N THR A 144 9.73 25.90 -3.84
CA THR A 144 11.14 25.91 -4.23
C THR A 144 12.08 26.25 -3.08
N SER A 145 11.61 26.97 -2.05
CA SER A 145 12.41 27.36 -0.89
C SER A 145 12.69 26.21 0.10
N TYR A 146 11.91 25.13 0.04
CA TYR A 146 12.08 23.99 0.94
C TYR A 146 13.10 22.97 0.42
N PRO A 147 13.95 22.40 1.28
CA PRO A 147 14.94 21.40 0.86
C PRO A 147 14.24 20.13 0.39
N ARG A 148 14.85 19.46 -0.59
CA ARG A 148 14.37 18.16 -1.09
C ARG A 148 14.76 17.07 -0.10
N LEU A 149 13.78 16.30 0.34
CA LEU A 149 13.97 15.09 1.14
C LEU A 149 14.38 13.91 0.25
N TYR A 150 13.77 13.81 -0.94
CA TYR A 150 13.94 12.65 -1.79
C TYR A 150 14.16 13.03 -3.25
N ARG A 151 14.79 12.11 -4.01
CA ARG A 151 14.98 12.23 -5.47
C ARG A 151 14.06 11.30 -6.28
N GLN A 152 13.31 10.41 -5.63
CA GLN A 152 12.44 9.43 -6.31
C GLN A 152 10.98 9.91 -6.29
N PRO A 153 10.12 9.42 -7.21
CA PRO A 153 8.70 9.76 -7.23
C PRO A 153 7.98 9.33 -5.94
N TYR A 154 6.96 10.06 -5.51
CA TYR A 154 6.22 9.79 -4.27
C TYR A 154 5.64 8.36 -4.21
N SER A 155 5.15 7.84 -5.35
CA SER A 155 4.66 6.47 -5.45
C SER A 155 5.69 5.41 -5.07
N MET A 156 6.97 5.63 -5.37
CA MET A 156 8.06 4.73 -4.95
C MET A 156 8.28 4.76 -3.44
N HIS A 157 8.08 5.92 -2.80
CA HIS A 157 8.21 6.02 -1.34
C HIS A 157 7.09 5.31 -0.60
N ILE A 158 5.88 5.30 -1.17
CA ILE A 158 4.77 4.50 -0.65
C ILE A 158 5.11 3.01 -0.77
N LEU A 159 5.58 2.57 -1.95
CA LEU A 159 5.91 1.17 -2.23
C LEU A 159 7.06 0.61 -1.41
N LEU A 160 8.05 1.46 -1.10
CA LEU A 160 9.21 1.10 -0.28
C LEU A 160 9.00 1.38 1.21
N GLU A 161 7.79 1.80 1.61
CA GLU A 161 7.45 2.15 3.00
C GLU A 161 8.39 3.22 3.61
N ASN A 162 8.93 4.09 2.77
CA ASN A 162 9.82 5.17 3.17
C ASN A 162 9.06 6.39 3.70
N CYS A 163 7.76 6.49 3.40
CA CYS A 163 6.88 7.52 3.96
C CYS A 163 5.51 6.93 4.32
N MET A 164 4.82 7.54 5.29
CA MET A 164 3.43 7.22 5.55
C MET A 164 2.53 7.95 4.56
N PHE A 165 1.68 7.19 3.86
CA PHE A 165 0.76 7.77 2.88
C PHE A 165 -0.29 8.68 3.53
N GLY A 166 -0.40 9.92 3.04
CA GLY A 166 -1.47 10.85 3.37
C GLY A 166 -1.47 11.34 4.81
N ARG A 167 -0.32 11.34 5.50
CA ARG A 167 -0.19 11.71 6.93
C ARG A 167 0.84 12.80 7.20
N GLN A 168 1.19 13.57 6.19
CA GLN A 168 2.31 14.51 6.28
C GLN A 168 2.02 15.68 7.21
N THR A 169 0.80 16.19 7.20
CA THR A 169 0.34 17.20 8.16
C THR A 169 0.44 16.68 9.58
N GLU A 170 -0.08 15.47 9.84
CA GLU A 170 -0.01 14.87 11.17
C GLU A 170 1.43 14.57 11.61
N ILE A 171 2.29 14.09 10.72
CA ILE A 171 3.73 13.90 11.00
C ILE A 171 4.38 15.22 11.41
N GLU A 172 4.19 16.29 10.63
CA GLU A 172 4.81 17.58 10.91
C GLU A 172 4.25 18.21 12.19
N LEU A 173 2.97 18.00 12.52
CA LEU A 173 2.40 18.41 13.81
C LEU A 173 3.09 17.72 14.98
N VAL A 174 3.33 16.40 14.90
CA VAL A 174 4.06 15.68 15.95
C VAL A 174 5.51 16.17 16.03
N ILE A 175 6.17 16.38 14.90
CA ILE A 175 7.56 16.89 14.89
C ILE A 175 7.65 18.29 15.50
N ASN A 176 6.74 19.19 15.15
CA ASN A 176 6.67 20.52 15.73
C ASN A 176 6.43 20.47 17.24
N PHE A 177 5.54 19.59 17.71
CA PHE A 177 5.40 19.33 19.14
C PHE A 177 6.72 18.86 19.74
N LEU A 178 7.40 17.91 19.12
CA LEU A 178 8.63 17.31 19.64
C LEU A 178 9.81 18.30 19.73
N LEU A 179 9.96 19.17 18.73
CA LEU A 179 11.08 20.10 18.63
C LEU A 179 10.85 21.42 19.39
N ARG A 180 9.61 21.72 19.79
CA ARG A 180 9.29 22.93 20.54
C ARG A 180 10.08 22.98 21.85
N THR A 181 10.85 24.05 22.04
CA THR A 181 11.52 24.35 23.30
C THR A 181 10.61 25.19 24.20
N GLN A 182 10.47 24.79 25.46
CA GLN A 182 9.73 25.58 26.44
C GLN A 182 10.48 26.88 26.79
N PRO A 183 9.77 27.98 27.10
CA PRO A 183 10.39 29.13 27.74
C PRO A 183 10.98 28.73 29.10
N HIS A 184 12.06 29.38 29.50
CA HIS A 184 12.70 29.14 30.80
C HIS A 184 11.70 29.29 31.95
N GLY A 185 11.39 28.19 32.67
CA GLY A 185 10.53 28.19 33.85
C GLY A 185 9.33 27.22 33.81
N ALA A 186 9.02 26.59 32.67
CA ALA A 186 8.02 25.51 32.64
C ALA A 186 8.67 24.19 33.08
N GLU A 187 8.20 23.63 34.19
CA GLU A 187 8.69 22.36 34.78
C GLU A 187 7.83 21.14 34.39
N GLU A 188 6.87 21.34 33.48
CA GLU A 188 5.91 20.29 33.14
C GLU A 188 6.41 19.40 32.00
N LEU A 189 6.38 18.10 32.25
CA LEU A 189 6.73 17.06 31.28
C LEU A 189 5.67 17.05 30.17
N GLU A 190 6.07 17.30 28.93
CA GLU A 190 5.12 17.41 27.84
C GLU A 190 4.64 16.04 27.35
N VAL A 191 3.32 15.89 27.22
CA VAL A 191 2.65 14.67 26.79
C VAL A 191 1.73 14.96 25.61
N LEU A 192 1.95 14.27 24.49
CA LEU A 192 1.07 14.30 23.32
C LEU A 192 0.25 13.01 23.22
N PRO A 193 -1.07 13.06 23.43
CA PRO A 193 -1.96 11.95 23.14
C PRO A 193 -2.22 11.85 21.63
N ILE A 194 -2.14 10.64 21.08
CA ILE A 194 -2.55 10.31 19.72
C ILE A 194 -3.66 9.26 19.83
N VAL A 195 -4.86 9.66 19.44
CA VAL A 195 -6.08 8.85 19.52
C VAL A 195 -6.63 8.54 18.15
N GLY A 196 -7.47 7.52 18.05
CA GLY A 196 -8.14 7.17 16.81
C GLY A 196 -8.43 5.67 16.71
N PRO A 197 -9.18 5.22 15.69
CA PRO A 197 -9.56 3.83 15.56
C PRO A 197 -8.37 2.85 15.54
N ARG A 198 -8.66 1.57 15.79
CA ARG A 198 -7.66 0.52 15.66
C ARG A 198 -7.16 0.46 14.21
N LYS A 199 -5.88 0.08 14.01
CA LYS A 199 -5.25 -0.10 12.67
C LYS A 199 -5.23 1.13 11.74
N VAL A 200 -5.64 2.30 12.22
CA VAL A 200 -5.58 3.57 11.47
C VAL A 200 -4.14 4.07 11.20
N GLY A 201 -3.14 3.44 11.83
CA GLY A 201 -1.72 3.73 11.61
C GLY A 201 -1.04 4.60 12.68
N LYS A 202 -1.59 4.71 13.90
CA LYS A 202 -0.98 5.51 15.00
C LYS A 202 0.48 5.12 15.29
N SER A 203 0.75 3.85 15.57
CA SER A 203 2.11 3.37 15.86
C SER A 203 3.03 3.51 14.64
N THR A 204 2.49 3.34 13.43
CA THR A 204 3.21 3.57 12.17
C THR A 204 3.59 5.05 12.00
N LEU A 205 2.69 5.98 12.31
CA LEU A 205 2.95 7.42 12.28
C LEU A 205 4.09 7.79 13.22
N VAL A 206 4.02 7.32 14.48
CA VAL A 206 5.08 7.56 15.46
C VAL A 206 6.41 6.95 15.01
N ALA A 207 6.39 5.76 14.40
CA ALA A 207 7.59 5.14 13.86
C ALA A 207 8.22 5.98 12.73
N HIS A 208 7.43 6.61 11.86
CA HIS A 208 7.95 7.54 10.84
C HIS A 208 8.52 8.82 11.46
N VAL A 209 7.85 9.40 12.45
CA VAL A 209 8.35 10.57 13.19
C VAL A 209 9.70 10.26 13.84
N CYS A 210 9.86 9.08 14.44
CA CYS A 210 11.13 8.67 15.07
C CYS A 210 12.27 8.42 14.07
N LYS A 211 11.95 8.20 12.79
CA LYS A 211 12.95 8.06 11.72
C LYS A 211 13.41 9.42 11.18
N ASP A 212 12.65 10.50 11.41
CA ASP A 212 13.01 11.86 10.96
C ASP A 212 14.32 12.32 11.62
N GLU A 213 15.25 12.82 10.81
CA GLU A 213 16.58 13.23 11.26
C GLU A 213 16.50 14.34 12.32
N ARG A 214 15.56 15.28 12.18
CA ARG A 214 15.39 16.38 13.16
C ARG A 214 15.03 15.84 14.54
N VAL A 215 14.22 14.78 14.59
CA VAL A 215 13.83 14.11 15.84
C VAL A 215 14.99 13.29 16.40
N ARG A 216 15.68 12.54 15.55
CA ARG A 216 16.85 11.74 15.95
C ARG A 216 18.00 12.58 16.50
N ASP A 217 18.19 13.78 15.96
CA ASP A 217 19.22 14.72 16.42
C ASP A 217 18.80 15.43 17.71
N HIS A 218 17.49 15.53 17.98
CA HIS A 218 16.96 16.20 19.18
C HIS A 218 16.94 15.30 20.42
N PHE A 219 16.68 14.00 20.26
CA PHE A 219 16.57 13.04 21.37
C PHE A 219 17.69 12.00 21.32
N SER A 220 18.41 11.85 22.43
CA SER A 220 19.52 10.91 22.56
C SER A 220 19.06 9.45 22.50
N LYS A 221 17.83 9.17 22.97
CA LYS A 221 17.27 7.81 22.98
C LYS A 221 15.75 7.86 22.89
N VAL A 222 15.20 6.91 22.13
CA VAL A 222 13.75 6.70 21.97
C VAL A 222 13.36 5.38 22.63
N TRP A 223 12.33 5.40 23.47
CA TRP A 223 11.88 4.27 24.26
C TRP A 223 10.47 3.88 23.89
N PHE A 224 10.26 2.59 23.64
CA PHE A 224 8.96 2.04 23.31
C PHE A 224 8.47 1.20 24.48
N LEU A 225 7.40 1.66 25.12
CA LEU A 225 6.70 0.97 26.19
C LEU A 225 5.37 0.45 25.66
N ARG A 226 5.14 -0.85 25.84
CA ARG A 226 3.85 -1.50 25.58
C ARG A 226 3.23 -1.95 26.89
N ASP A 227 1.92 -2.12 26.90
CA ASP A 227 1.04 -2.44 28.05
C ASP A 227 1.67 -3.29 29.20
N GLN A 228 2.35 -4.40 28.90
CA GLN A 228 3.00 -5.23 29.94
C GLN A 228 4.35 -4.68 30.41
N ASP A 229 5.12 -4.06 29.53
CA ASP A 229 6.36 -3.36 29.89
C ASP A 229 6.05 -2.08 30.70
N PHE A 230 4.85 -1.51 30.52
CA PHE A 230 4.33 -0.40 31.32
C PHE A 230 4.17 -0.80 32.79
N THR A 231 3.46 -1.90 33.08
CA THR A 231 3.30 -2.38 34.46
C THR A 231 4.61 -2.88 35.08
N ALA A 232 5.53 -3.43 34.29
CA ALA A 232 6.85 -3.85 34.75
C ALA A 232 7.78 -2.67 35.06
N ALA A 233 7.80 -1.63 34.21
CA ALA A 233 8.53 -0.39 34.45
C ALA A 233 8.07 0.30 35.74
N MET A 234 6.77 0.18 36.06
CA MET A 234 6.16 0.71 37.28
C MET A 234 6.59 -0.05 38.55
N LYS A 235 6.74 -1.38 38.46
CA LYS A 235 7.19 -2.23 39.59
C LYS A 235 8.67 -2.07 39.89
N HIS A 236 9.50 -1.85 38.87
CA HIS A 236 10.93 -1.64 39.03
C HIS A 236 11.25 -0.14 39.04
N GLN A 237 10.82 0.55 40.09
CA GLN A 237 10.99 1.98 40.39
C GLN A 237 12.44 2.53 40.29
N HIS A 238 13.43 1.69 40.01
CA HIS A 238 14.85 2.02 40.00
C HIS A 238 15.66 1.53 38.78
N CYS A 239 15.13 0.70 37.87
CA CYS A 239 16.03 0.01 36.92
C CYS A 239 15.91 0.42 35.45
N VAL A 240 14.78 0.94 34.98
CA VAL A 240 14.69 1.18 33.53
C VAL A 240 15.34 2.52 33.19
N LEU A 241 14.86 3.68 33.69
CA LEU A 241 15.31 5.05 33.33
C LEU A 241 16.74 5.47 33.77
N ASN A 242 17.54 4.55 34.34
CA ASN A 242 18.80 4.89 35.01
C ASN A 242 20.09 4.75 34.17
N SER A 243 20.02 4.73 32.84
CA SER A 243 21.22 4.45 32.01
C SER A 243 21.83 5.60 31.21
N ASP A 244 21.29 6.83 31.24
CA ASP A 244 22.03 7.95 30.63
C ASP A 244 21.56 9.29 31.20
N LYS A 245 22.36 9.92 32.07
CA LYS A 245 21.98 11.17 32.75
C LYS A 245 22.12 12.43 31.89
N ASP A 246 22.63 12.31 30.66
CA ASP A 246 23.04 13.49 29.87
C ASP A 246 22.14 13.83 28.67
N GLY A 247 21.21 12.94 28.28
CA GLY A 247 20.41 13.09 27.05
C GLY A 247 18.94 13.44 27.26
N ARG A 248 18.30 14.08 26.25
CA ARG A 248 16.83 14.20 26.17
C ARG A 248 16.26 12.86 25.73
N LEU A 249 15.19 12.41 26.38
CA LEU A 249 14.54 11.14 26.07
C LEU A 249 13.16 11.35 25.44
N LEU A 250 12.82 10.52 24.47
CA LEU A 250 11.46 10.40 23.93
C LEU A 250 10.86 9.06 24.37
N ILE A 251 9.79 9.11 25.15
CA ILE A 251 9.05 7.90 25.57
C ILE A 251 7.78 7.77 24.73
N ILE A 252 7.57 6.59 24.17
CA ILE A 252 6.40 6.23 23.38
C ILE A 252 5.67 5.14 24.13
N VAL A 253 4.45 5.44 24.56
CA VAL A 253 3.57 4.52 25.27
C VAL A 253 2.47 4.08 24.32
N ASP A 254 2.51 2.82 23.86
CA ASP A 254 1.49 2.25 22.99
C ASP A 254 0.49 1.41 23.81
N LEU A 255 -0.66 2.03 24.11
CA LEU A 255 -1.72 1.46 24.93
C LEU A 255 -2.63 0.59 24.06
N VAL A 256 -2.61 -0.70 24.38
CA VAL A 256 -3.51 -1.69 23.79
C VAL A 256 -4.83 -1.74 24.58
N GLY A 257 -4.73 -1.82 25.91
CA GLY A 257 -5.86 -1.79 26.83
C GLY A 257 -6.26 -0.38 27.26
N ASP A 258 -7.30 -0.33 28.09
CA ASP A 258 -7.64 0.89 28.84
C ASP A 258 -6.72 0.99 30.07
N ILE A 259 -6.23 2.20 30.31
CA ILE A 259 -5.41 2.54 31.48
C ILE A 259 -6.25 3.41 32.42
N ASN A 260 -6.16 3.15 33.73
CA ASN A 260 -6.82 4.00 34.72
C ASN A 260 -5.96 5.23 35.06
N GLU A 261 -6.58 6.25 35.67
CA GLU A 261 -5.88 7.49 36.01
C GLU A 261 -4.75 7.26 37.02
N GLU A 262 -4.95 6.39 38.00
CA GLU A 262 -3.96 6.10 39.04
C GLU A 262 -2.67 5.46 38.47
N GLU A 263 -2.83 4.56 37.51
CA GLU A 263 -1.73 3.94 36.75
C GLU A 263 -1.01 4.97 35.88
N TRP A 264 -1.74 5.88 35.24
CA TRP A 264 -1.13 6.96 34.48
C TRP A 264 -0.33 7.91 35.40
N ASP A 265 -0.92 8.36 36.51
CA ASP A 265 -0.33 9.34 37.43
C ASP A 265 0.97 8.83 38.05
N LYS A 266 1.01 7.55 38.41
CA LYS A 266 2.21 6.88 38.90
C LYS A 266 3.32 6.86 37.84
N LEU A 267 3.01 6.57 36.57
CA LEU A 267 3.99 6.59 35.48
C LEU A 267 4.47 8.01 35.21
N HIS A 268 3.54 8.95 35.09
CA HIS A 268 3.83 10.35 34.83
C HIS A 268 4.73 10.94 35.92
N SER A 269 4.44 10.64 37.19
CA SER A 269 5.27 11.04 38.33
C SER A 269 6.67 10.41 38.30
N ALA A 270 6.77 9.12 37.97
CA ALA A 270 8.06 8.44 37.83
C ALA A 270 8.89 9.03 36.69
N ALA A 271 8.27 9.27 35.54
CA ALA A 271 8.89 9.90 34.39
C ALA A 271 9.37 11.31 34.72
N LYS A 272 8.54 12.14 35.36
CA LYS A 272 8.90 13.50 35.79
C LYS A 272 10.12 13.53 36.71
N ARG A 273 10.28 12.53 37.58
CA ARG A 273 11.44 12.43 38.49
C ARG A 273 12.75 12.02 37.81
N CYS A 274 12.66 11.24 36.73
CA CYS A 274 13.83 10.64 36.09
C CYS A 274 14.25 11.38 34.81
N LEU A 275 13.32 12.06 34.14
CA LEU A 275 13.54 12.69 32.86
C LEU A 275 14.12 14.10 33.00
N ARG A 276 15.08 14.42 32.14
CA ARG A 276 15.63 15.77 32.01
C ARG A 276 14.63 16.68 31.31
N SER A 277 14.68 17.98 31.62
CA SER A 277 13.97 19.03 30.87
C SER A 277 14.21 18.90 29.36
N GLY A 278 13.13 19.02 28.58
CA GLY A 278 13.12 18.80 27.14
C GLY A 278 12.83 17.35 26.71
N SER A 279 12.74 16.40 27.64
CA SER A 279 12.20 15.06 27.35
C SER A 279 10.69 15.12 27.16
N LYS A 280 10.13 14.23 26.34
CA LYS A 280 8.70 14.23 25.99
C LYS A 280 8.11 12.84 25.94
N ILE A 281 6.78 12.77 26.12
CA ILE A 281 6.02 11.53 26.01
C ILE A 281 5.02 11.63 24.86
N ILE A 282 4.93 10.56 24.07
CA ILE A 282 3.82 10.31 23.14
C ILE A 282 3.03 9.12 23.67
N VAL A 283 1.71 9.25 23.76
CA VAL A 283 0.82 8.16 24.17
C VAL A 283 -0.14 7.85 23.03
N THR A 284 -0.12 6.62 22.52
CA THR A 284 -1.06 6.15 21.49
C THR A 284 -2.13 5.26 22.10
N SER A 285 -3.41 5.48 21.76
CA SER A 285 -4.50 4.59 22.16
C SER A 285 -5.65 4.61 21.15
N GLN A 286 -6.51 3.58 21.22
CA GLN A 286 -7.79 3.57 20.51
C GLN A 286 -8.94 4.23 21.28
N PHE A 287 -8.74 4.53 22.57
CA PHE A 287 -9.76 5.10 23.44
C PHE A 287 -9.52 6.59 23.69
N ASP A 288 -10.54 7.42 23.46
CA ASP A 288 -10.46 8.88 23.64
C ASP A 288 -10.27 9.29 25.11
N LYS A 289 -10.46 8.37 26.06
CA LYS A 289 -10.21 8.60 27.48
C LYS A 289 -8.79 9.09 27.78
N ILE A 290 -7.81 8.75 26.94
CA ILE A 290 -6.41 9.17 27.14
C ILE A 290 -6.16 10.65 26.80
N ILE A 291 -7.12 11.35 26.20
CA ILE A 291 -6.97 12.78 25.83
C ILE A 291 -6.63 13.62 27.06
N LYS A 292 -7.25 13.32 28.21
CA LYS A 292 -7.01 14.02 29.49
C LYS A 292 -5.60 13.85 30.05
N PHE A 293 -4.84 12.86 29.57
CA PHE A 293 -3.45 12.64 29.97
C PHE A 293 -2.47 13.58 29.24
N GLY A 294 -2.95 14.28 28.21
CA GLY A 294 -2.13 15.20 27.43
C GLY A 294 -1.92 16.53 28.11
N THR A 295 -0.72 17.08 27.97
CA THR A 295 -0.45 18.50 28.26
C THR A 295 -0.72 19.38 27.03
N THR A 296 -1.07 18.76 25.89
CA THR A 296 -1.44 19.44 24.64
C THR A 296 -2.73 18.86 24.09
N HIS A 297 -3.30 19.56 23.09
CA HIS A 297 -4.39 19.01 22.29
C HIS A 297 -3.99 17.66 21.69
N ALA A 298 -4.88 16.67 21.84
CA ALA A 298 -4.67 15.36 21.29
C ALA A 298 -4.74 15.36 19.77
N LEU A 299 -3.87 14.57 19.13
CA LEU A 299 -3.91 14.33 17.70
C LEU A 299 -4.88 13.17 17.42
N SER A 300 -5.97 13.45 16.69
CA SER A 300 -6.96 12.44 16.31
C SER A 300 -6.72 11.94 14.89
N LEU A 301 -6.37 10.65 14.75
CA LEU A 301 -6.24 9.98 13.45
C LEU A 301 -7.56 9.33 13.05
N LYS A 302 -8.08 9.71 11.89
CA LYS A 302 -9.29 9.14 11.28
C LYS A 302 -8.94 8.18 10.16
N HIS A 303 -9.83 7.25 9.79
CA HIS A 303 -9.64 6.45 8.57
C HIS A 303 -9.44 7.35 7.34
N LEU A 304 -8.69 6.85 6.35
CA LEU A 304 -8.60 7.52 5.05
C LEU A 304 -9.99 7.60 4.41
N SER A 305 -10.23 8.64 3.62
CA SER A 305 -11.41 8.67 2.74
C SER A 305 -11.40 7.48 1.79
N HIS A 306 -12.58 7.11 1.29
CA HIS A 306 -12.71 5.97 0.39
C HIS A 306 -11.83 6.13 -0.86
N GLU A 307 -11.74 7.35 -1.38
CA GLU A 307 -10.97 7.71 -2.56
C GLU A 307 -9.46 7.71 -2.29
N ALA A 308 -9.03 8.22 -1.13
CA ALA A 308 -7.62 8.16 -0.73
C ALA A 308 -7.16 6.72 -0.47
N HIS A 309 -8.00 5.92 0.20
CA HIS A 309 -7.75 4.50 0.40
C HIS A 309 -7.69 3.74 -0.92
N TRP A 310 -8.59 4.03 -1.88
CA TRP A 310 -8.52 3.45 -3.22
C TRP A 310 -7.20 3.78 -3.92
N TYR A 311 -6.79 5.05 -3.92
CA TYR A 311 -5.51 5.45 -4.51
C TYR A 311 -4.32 4.71 -3.89
N PHE A 312 -4.29 4.65 -2.55
CA PHE A 312 -3.28 3.90 -1.81
C PHE A 312 -3.27 2.41 -2.17
N PHE A 313 -4.43 1.76 -2.12
CA PHE A 313 -4.57 0.34 -2.40
C PHE A 313 -4.25 0.00 -3.86
N LYS A 314 -4.67 0.82 -4.82
CA LYS A 314 -4.35 0.67 -6.25
C LYS A 314 -2.83 0.74 -6.46
N THR A 315 -2.17 1.73 -5.87
CA THR A 315 -0.71 1.88 -5.92
C THR A 315 -0.01 0.65 -5.34
N LEU A 316 -0.43 0.17 -4.17
CA LEU A 316 0.13 -1.02 -3.54
C LEU A 316 -0.18 -2.32 -4.27
N THR A 317 -1.33 -2.45 -4.93
CA THR A 317 -1.68 -3.72 -5.57
C THR A 317 -0.93 -3.88 -6.88
N PHE A 318 -0.93 -2.84 -7.71
CA PHE A 318 -0.35 -2.90 -9.05
C PHE A 318 1.14 -2.59 -9.08
N GLY A 319 1.66 -1.81 -8.13
CA GLY A 319 3.10 -1.48 -8.09
C GLY A 319 3.54 -0.77 -9.36
N SER A 320 4.45 -1.39 -10.11
CA SER A 320 4.92 -0.88 -11.41
C SER A 320 4.06 -1.31 -12.60
N THR A 321 3.08 -2.19 -12.41
CA THR A 321 2.18 -2.65 -13.47
C THR A 321 1.14 -1.57 -13.74
N ASP A 322 0.88 -1.29 -15.01
CA ASP A 322 -0.16 -0.33 -15.38
C ASP A 322 -1.57 -0.94 -15.19
N PRO A 323 -2.42 -0.37 -14.32
CA PRO A 323 -3.80 -0.84 -14.12
C PRO A 323 -4.66 -0.71 -15.38
N GLU A 324 -4.35 0.24 -16.28
CA GLU A 324 -5.11 0.46 -17.52
C GLU A 324 -4.99 -0.72 -18.49
N MET A 325 -3.86 -1.43 -18.45
CA MET A 325 -3.65 -2.66 -19.23
C MET A 325 -4.43 -3.86 -18.68
N HIS A 326 -4.98 -3.75 -17.47
CA HIS A 326 -5.71 -4.82 -16.77
C HIS A 326 -7.05 -4.33 -16.20
N PRO A 327 -7.98 -3.83 -17.05
CA PRO A 327 -9.17 -3.12 -16.60
C PRO A 327 -10.11 -3.97 -15.72
N ARG A 328 -10.23 -5.27 -16.00
CA ARG A 328 -11.02 -6.20 -15.18
C ARG A 328 -10.40 -6.44 -13.80
N LEU A 329 -9.06 -6.47 -13.69
CA LEU A 329 -8.37 -6.56 -12.40
C LEU A 329 -8.54 -5.27 -11.61
N ALA A 330 -8.43 -4.11 -12.27
CA ALA A 330 -8.64 -2.81 -11.64
C ALA A 330 -10.05 -2.71 -11.03
N TYR A 331 -11.08 -3.18 -11.75
CA TYR A 331 -12.44 -3.28 -11.21
C TYR A 331 -12.52 -4.16 -9.96
N LEU A 332 -11.96 -5.37 -9.99
CA LEU A 332 -11.97 -6.28 -8.83
C LEU A 332 -11.22 -5.68 -7.63
N ALA A 333 -10.07 -5.04 -7.85
CA ALA A 333 -9.35 -4.34 -6.78
C ALA A 333 -10.17 -3.18 -6.19
N MET A 334 -10.91 -2.43 -7.01
CA MET A 334 -11.77 -1.36 -6.52
C MET A 334 -12.88 -1.90 -5.60
N GLU A 335 -13.49 -3.03 -5.98
CA GLU A 335 -14.49 -3.71 -5.15
C GLU A 335 -13.89 -4.25 -3.84
N ILE A 336 -12.67 -4.80 -3.89
CA ILE A 336 -11.95 -5.25 -2.68
C ILE A 336 -11.63 -4.06 -1.76
N SER A 337 -11.19 -2.93 -2.33
CA SER A 337 -10.92 -1.68 -1.59
C SER A 337 -12.15 -1.19 -0.83
N ARG A 338 -13.34 -1.24 -1.45
CA ARG A 338 -14.62 -0.88 -0.83
C ARG A 338 -14.92 -1.70 0.41
N ILE A 339 -14.62 -3.00 0.38
CA ILE A 339 -14.86 -3.91 1.51
C ILE A 339 -13.92 -3.62 2.70
N MET A 340 -12.69 -3.15 2.45
CA MET A 340 -11.71 -2.93 3.51
C MET A 340 -11.89 -1.62 4.29
N ASN A 341 -12.77 -0.72 3.82
CA ASN A 341 -13.21 0.50 4.51
C ASN A 341 -12.09 1.37 5.11
N GLY A 342 -10.99 1.59 4.38
CA GLY A 342 -9.95 2.53 4.81
C GLY A 342 -8.88 1.96 5.75
N ASP A 343 -8.85 0.65 6.04
CA ASP A 343 -7.86 0.02 6.91
C ASP A 343 -6.52 -0.21 6.20
N PHE A 344 -5.46 0.46 6.69
CA PHE A 344 -4.09 0.37 6.16
C PHE A 344 -3.50 -1.04 6.23
N LEU A 345 -3.69 -1.76 7.33
CA LEU A 345 -3.11 -3.09 7.52
C LEU A 345 -3.76 -4.08 6.55
N ARG A 346 -5.08 -4.02 6.40
CA ARG A 346 -5.83 -4.88 5.46
C ARG A 346 -5.43 -4.57 4.02
N ALA A 347 -5.34 -3.29 3.65
CA ALA A 347 -4.90 -2.88 2.32
C ALA A 347 -3.53 -3.47 1.97
N ASN A 348 -2.56 -3.43 2.89
CA ASN A 348 -1.24 -4.04 2.68
C ASN A 348 -1.30 -5.56 2.51
N ILE A 349 -2.05 -6.26 3.38
CA ILE A 349 -2.19 -7.73 3.29
C ILE A 349 -2.85 -8.14 1.97
N ALA A 350 -3.94 -7.49 1.59
CA ALA A 350 -4.66 -7.78 0.36
C ALA A 350 -3.84 -7.43 -0.87
N ALA A 351 -3.14 -6.28 -0.87
CA ALA A 351 -2.30 -5.86 -1.98
C ALA A 351 -1.14 -6.85 -2.20
N TYR A 352 -0.48 -7.25 -1.11
CA TYR A 352 0.55 -8.29 -1.15
C TYR A 352 0.00 -9.59 -1.75
N LEU A 353 -1.15 -10.06 -1.26
CA LEU A 353 -1.78 -11.29 -1.76
C LEU A 353 -2.11 -11.24 -3.25
N LEU A 354 -2.72 -10.14 -3.71
CA LEU A 354 -3.17 -9.98 -5.09
C LEU A 354 -1.99 -9.80 -6.06
N ARG A 355 -0.92 -9.12 -5.61
CA ARG A 355 0.29 -8.91 -6.42
C ARG A 355 1.03 -10.21 -6.71
N GLU A 356 0.96 -11.20 -5.81
CA GLU A 356 1.59 -12.51 -6.01
C GLU A 356 0.91 -13.35 -7.12
N ASN A 357 -0.33 -13.04 -7.51
CA ASN A 357 -1.05 -13.78 -8.55
C ASN A 357 -1.99 -12.89 -9.36
N ILE A 358 -1.62 -12.59 -10.60
CA ILE A 358 -2.34 -11.70 -11.53
C ILE A 358 -3.51 -12.42 -12.25
N ASP A 359 -3.82 -13.69 -11.94
CA ASP A 359 -4.97 -14.39 -12.52
C ASP A 359 -6.30 -13.76 -12.05
N ILE A 360 -7.13 -13.34 -13.00
CA ILE A 360 -8.46 -12.77 -12.74
C ILE A 360 -9.36 -13.68 -11.91
N ARG A 361 -9.28 -15.00 -12.08
CA ARG A 361 -10.07 -15.98 -11.31
C ARG A 361 -9.64 -15.99 -9.85
N PHE A 362 -8.35 -15.77 -9.59
CA PHE A 362 -7.83 -15.67 -8.23
C PHE A 362 -8.34 -14.40 -7.55
N TRP A 363 -8.26 -13.25 -8.22
CA TRP A 363 -8.77 -11.97 -7.70
C TRP A 363 -10.27 -12.03 -7.42
N TYR A 364 -11.04 -12.64 -8.33
CA TYR A 364 -12.47 -12.88 -8.13
C TYR A 364 -12.74 -13.78 -6.91
N LYS A 365 -11.95 -14.85 -6.72
CA LYS A 365 -12.06 -15.71 -5.54
C LYS A 365 -11.79 -14.96 -4.24
N VAL A 366 -10.79 -14.07 -4.22
CA VAL A 366 -10.50 -13.20 -3.07
C VAL A 366 -11.69 -12.28 -2.78
N LEU A 367 -12.25 -11.64 -3.82
CA LEU A 367 -13.41 -10.77 -3.67
C LEU A 367 -14.63 -11.51 -3.10
N VAL A 368 -14.98 -12.66 -3.66
CA VAL A 368 -16.11 -13.48 -3.17
C VAL A 368 -15.88 -13.91 -1.72
N PHE A 369 -14.68 -14.41 -1.41
CA PHE A 369 -14.32 -14.80 -0.05
C PHE A 369 -14.48 -13.65 0.96
N LEU A 370 -14.01 -12.45 0.62
CA LEU A 370 -14.15 -11.28 1.48
C LEU A 370 -15.63 -10.89 1.65
N ARG A 371 -16.42 -10.90 0.57
CA ARG A 371 -17.86 -10.59 0.64
C ARG A 371 -18.61 -11.59 1.51
N ASP A 372 -18.38 -12.88 1.33
CA ASP A 372 -19.02 -13.94 2.11
C ASP A 372 -18.64 -13.82 3.59
N PHE A 373 -17.37 -13.52 3.88
CA PHE A 373 -16.89 -13.26 5.23
C PHE A 373 -17.62 -12.06 5.86
N MET A 374 -17.73 -10.95 5.14
CA MET A 374 -18.43 -9.76 5.63
C MET A 374 -19.92 -10.02 5.86
N GLN A 375 -20.60 -10.68 4.92
CA GLN A 375 -22.03 -10.99 5.02
C GLN A 375 -22.31 -11.95 6.17
N LYS A 376 -21.50 -13.00 6.35
CA LYS A 376 -21.63 -13.94 7.47
C LYS A 376 -21.53 -13.21 8.81
N HIS A 377 -20.58 -12.30 8.98
CA HIS A 377 -20.48 -11.53 10.22
C HIS A 377 -21.64 -10.57 10.43
N ALA A 378 -22.05 -9.85 9.38
CA ALA A 378 -23.22 -8.98 9.46
C ALA A 378 -24.47 -9.78 9.86
N SER A 379 -24.63 -11.02 9.37
CA SER A 379 -25.76 -11.89 9.75
C SER A 379 -25.67 -12.45 11.18
N ILE A 380 -24.47 -12.78 11.67
CA ILE A 380 -24.28 -13.40 12.99
C ILE A 380 -24.30 -12.36 14.10
N PHE A 381 -23.72 -11.19 13.85
CA PHE A 381 -23.42 -10.19 14.88
C PHE A 381 -24.12 -8.84 14.68
N GLY A 382 -24.78 -8.61 13.53
CA GLY A 382 -25.44 -7.34 13.22
C GLY A 382 -24.49 -6.15 12.97
N GLU A 383 -23.18 -6.37 13.11
CA GLU A 383 -22.12 -5.37 12.94
C GLU A 383 -21.15 -5.80 11.83
N HIS A 384 -20.43 -4.84 11.26
CA HIS A 384 -19.39 -5.13 10.28
C HIS A 384 -18.29 -6.00 10.93
N ALA A 385 -17.85 -7.07 10.24
CA ALA A 385 -16.92 -8.07 10.78
C ALA A 385 -15.68 -7.45 11.46
N PHE A 386 -15.23 -6.34 10.89
CA PHE A 386 -14.03 -5.64 11.29
C PHE A 386 -14.20 -4.74 12.50
N ASP A 387 -15.42 -4.25 12.78
CA ASP A 387 -15.71 -3.42 13.95
C ASP A 387 -15.68 -4.29 15.22
N LEU A 388 -16.15 -5.54 15.11
CA LEU A 388 -16.10 -6.54 16.19
C LEU A 388 -14.66 -6.88 16.60
N VAL A 389 -13.81 -7.06 15.61
CA VAL A 389 -12.37 -7.29 15.79
C VAL A 389 -11.73 -6.12 16.55
N ASP A 390 -12.11 -4.89 16.21
CA ASP A 390 -11.57 -3.70 16.84
C ASP A 390 -12.08 -3.53 18.29
N GLN A 391 -13.26 -4.07 18.60
CA GLN A 391 -13.83 -4.21 19.95
C GLN A 391 -13.30 -5.42 20.75
N ASN A 392 -12.25 -6.12 20.28
CA ASN A 392 -11.70 -7.33 20.92
C ASN A 392 -12.70 -8.51 21.03
N ARG A 393 -13.76 -8.51 20.22
CA ARG A 393 -14.69 -9.64 20.12
C ARG A 393 -14.14 -10.70 19.15
N PRO A 394 -14.37 -12.00 19.39
CA PRO A 394 -13.93 -13.06 18.49
C PRO A 394 -14.60 -12.91 17.12
N SER A 395 -13.80 -13.03 16.05
CA SER A 395 -14.27 -13.07 14.67
C SER A 395 -13.93 -14.40 14.02
N TYR A 396 -14.89 -14.97 13.29
CA TYR A 396 -14.79 -16.30 12.67
C TYR A 396 -14.32 -16.20 11.23
N PHE A 397 -13.05 -16.46 10.98
CA PHE A 397 -12.47 -16.36 9.65
C PHE A 397 -12.50 -17.71 8.92
N GLY A 398 -13.00 -17.74 7.69
CA GLY A 398 -12.96 -18.93 6.84
C GLY A 398 -11.60 -19.12 6.16
N ARG A 399 -11.35 -20.26 5.53
CA ARG A 399 -10.20 -20.45 4.64
C ARG A 399 -10.59 -20.26 3.17
N MET A 400 -9.73 -19.64 2.39
CA MET A 400 -9.95 -19.47 0.94
C MET A 400 -9.86 -20.81 0.18
N ALA A 401 -9.02 -21.75 0.62
CA ALA A 401 -8.84 -23.01 -0.08
C ALA A 401 -9.83 -24.10 0.36
N THR A 402 -10.26 -24.09 1.62
CA THR A 402 -11.13 -25.13 2.19
C THR A 402 -12.32 -24.50 2.93
N THR A 403 -13.53 -24.86 2.52
CA THR A 403 -14.77 -24.31 3.08
C THR A 403 -15.18 -24.91 4.43
N SER A 404 -14.45 -25.92 4.93
CA SER A 404 -14.86 -26.74 6.08
C SER A 404 -14.15 -26.42 7.40
N ARG A 405 -13.24 -25.43 7.43
CA ARG A 405 -12.52 -25.04 8.65
C ARG A 405 -12.53 -23.54 8.82
N ASP A 406 -13.38 -23.06 9.73
CA ASP A 406 -13.29 -21.72 10.28
C ASP A 406 -12.19 -21.68 11.35
N PHE A 407 -11.50 -20.56 11.48
CA PHE A 407 -10.61 -20.27 12.60
C PHE A 407 -11.06 -19.01 13.30
N VAL A 408 -10.91 -18.97 14.63
CA VAL A 408 -11.28 -17.81 15.42
C VAL A 408 -10.07 -16.90 15.53
N ILE A 409 -10.21 -15.66 15.09
CA ILE A 409 -9.21 -14.63 15.34
C ILE A 409 -9.58 -13.94 16.65
N TYR A 410 -8.73 -14.14 17.66
CA TYR A 410 -8.69 -13.29 18.84
C TYR A 410 -7.59 -12.26 18.67
N HIS A 411 -7.97 -10.98 18.69
CA HIS A 411 -7.02 -9.89 18.73
C HIS A 411 -6.58 -9.56 20.17
N GLN A 412 -6.24 -10.58 20.96
CA GLN A 412 -5.60 -10.35 22.26
C GLN A 412 -4.10 -10.08 22.04
N TYR A 413 -3.73 -8.81 22.07
CA TYR A 413 -2.35 -8.34 22.19
C TYR A 413 -1.70 -8.70 23.56
N HIS A 414 -2.42 -9.41 24.43
CA HIS A 414 -2.14 -9.51 25.88
C HIS A 414 -1.29 -10.70 26.32
N GLN A 415 -0.68 -11.49 25.43
CA GLN A 415 0.20 -12.56 25.89
C GLN A 415 1.55 -12.51 25.19
N ARG A 416 2.59 -12.10 25.95
CA ARG A 416 3.81 -12.90 25.93
C ARG A 416 3.37 -14.31 26.31
N PHE A 417 3.27 -15.21 25.33
CA PHE A 417 3.52 -16.61 25.63
C PHE A 417 4.91 -16.64 26.29
N GLN A 418 5.02 -17.23 27.47
CA GLN A 418 6.30 -17.45 28.14
C GLN A 418 7.16 -18.36 27.27
N GLU A 419 7.80 -17.86 26.20
CA GLU A 419 8.72 -18.60 25.33
C GLU A 419 8.30 -20.04 24.96
N GLU A 420 7.02 -20.42 25.03
CA GLU A 420 6.54 -21.62 24.40
C GLU A 420 6.61 -21.33 22.90
N GLU A 421 7.29 -22.21 22.17
CA GLU A 421 7.56 -22.12 20.73
C GLU A 421 6.24 -22.09 19.93
N VAL A 422 5.53 -20.95 19.94
CA VAL A 422 4.39 -20.74 19.04
C VAL A 422 4.95 -20.65 17.63
N PRO A 423 4.60 -21.57 16.71
CA PRO A 423 5.16 -21.57 15.37
C PRO A 423 4.76 -20.29 14.63
N LYS A 424 5.77 -19.50 14.24
CA LYS A 424 5.58 -18.32 13.40
C LYS A 424 5.01 -18.77 12.04
N THR A 425 3.75 -18.44 11.80
CA THR A 425 3.03 -18.80 10.57
C THR A 425 2.65 -17.54 9.81
N ARG A 426 2.74 -17.54 8.48
CA ARG A 426 2.30 -16.39 7.69
C ARG A 426 0.77 -16.37 7.65
N ILE A 427 0.18 -15.19 7.70
CA ILE A 427 -1.29 -15.04 7.59
C ILE A 427 -1.84 -15.69 6.32
N LEU A 428 -1.05 -15.71 5.23
CA LEU A 428 -1.40 -16.40 4.00
C LEU A 428 -1.48 -17.92 4.17
N ASP A 429 -0.54 -18.53 4.89
CA ASP A 429 -0.57 -19.97 5.15
C ASP A 429 -1.82 -20.35 5.97
N VAL A 430 -2.25 -19.46 6.87
CA VAL A 430 -3.50 -19.62 7.62
C VAL A 430 -4.73 -19.51 6.71
N ILE A 431 -4.76 -18.50 5.83
CA ILE A 431 -5.89 -18.25 4.90
C ILE A 431 -6.03 -19.37 3.86
N TYR A 432 -4.93 -19.94 3.36
CA TYR A 432 -4.94 -21.02 2.37
C TYR A 432 -4.94 -22.42 2.97
N GLY A 433 -4.51 -22.57 4.21
CA GLY A 433 -4.63 -23.82 4.96
C GLY A 433 -3.60 -24.91 4.65
N GLU A 434 -2.65 -24.65 3.75
CA GLU A 434 -1.39 -25.36 3.52
C GLU A 434 -0.29 -24.33 3.21
N TYR A 435 0.99 -24.73 3.24
CA TYR A 435 2.15 -23.87 2.94
C TYR A 435 1.91 -23.14 1.62
N TYR A 436 1.52 -21.87 1.68
CA TYR A 436 1.32 -21.06 0.49
C TYR A 436 2.70 -20.75 -0.04
N ASN A 437 3.14 -21.51 -1.05
CA ASN A 437 4.34 -21.20 -1.81
C ASN A 437 3.93 -20.31 -3.00
N PRO A 438 4.10 -18.97 -2.92
CA PRO A 438 3.71 -18.05 -3.99
C PRO A 438 4.33 -18.44 -5.34
N MET A 439 5.52 -19.05 -5.33
CA MET A 439 6.15 -19.59 -6.53
C MET A 439 5.30 -20.69 -7.17
N ALA A 440 4.82 -21.68 -6.41
CA ALA A 440 4.08 -22.83 -6.94
C ALA A 440 2.75 -22.43 -7.60
N SER A 441 2.10 -21.35 -7.12
CA SER A 441 0.91 -20.79 -7.76
C SER A 441 1.23 -20.02 -9.06
N GLN A 442 2.38 -19.35 -9.14
CA GLN A 442 2.85 -18.71 -10.39
C GLN A 442 3.29 -19.78 -11.41
N THR A 443 3.99 -20.84 -11.00
CA THR A 443 4.44 -21.90 -11.92
C THR A 443 3.27 -22.64 -12.57
N LYS A 444 2.19 -22.94 -11.82
CA LYS A 444 1.00 -23.62 -12.36
C LYS A 444 0.33 -22.89 -13.52
N ILE A 445 0.36 -21.55 -13.54
CA ILE A 445 -0.25 -20.75 -14.63
C ILE A 445 0.59 -20.87 -15.91
N HIS A 446 1.93 -20.81 -15.77
CA HIS A 446 2.86 -20.96 -16.90
C HIS A 446 2.92 -22.38 -17.45
N TRP A 447 2.52 -23.40 -16.68
CA TRP A 447 2.44 -24.78 -17.15
C TRP A 447 1.27 -25.00 -18.12
N THR A 448 0.20 -24.20 -18.01
CA THR A 448 -0.97 -24.30 -18.90
C THR A 448 -0.61 -23.90 -20.33
N GLY A 449 -0.71 -24.86 -21.27
CA GLY A 449 -0.40 -24.64 -22.68
C GLY A 449 1.09 -24.72 -23.03
N ALA A 450 1.94 -25.17 -22.10
CA ALA A 450 3.35 -25.41 -22.36
C ALA A 450 3.57 -26.72 -23.13
N GLU A 451 4.57 -26.73 -24.00
CA GLU A 451 5.12 -27.97 -24.58
C GLU A 451 5.97 -28.66 -23.50
N VAL A 452 5.52 -29.81 -22.99
CA VAL A 452 6.24 -30.61 -21.99
C VAL A 452 6.76 -31.88 -22.63
N ILE A 453 8.04 -32.16 -22.41
CA ILE A 453 8.77 -33.28 -23.01
C ILE A 453 9.53 -33.98 -21.91
N THR A 454 9.54 -35.30 -21.96
CA THR A 454 10.26 -36.14 -20.99
C THR A 454 11.30 -37.02 -21.69
N GLY A 455 12.39 -37.32 -20.99
CA GLY A 455 13.49 -38.16 -21.47
C GLY A 455 14.73 -37.40 -21.90
N ASP A 456 15.87 -37.79 -21.33
CA ASP A 456 17.15 -37.06 -21.38
C ASP A 456 17.60 -36.63 -22.78
N ALA A 457 17.70 -37.57 -23.71
CA ALA A 457 18.17 -37.29 -25.07
C ALA A 457 17.25 -36.32 -25.83
N ILE A 458 15.94 -36.41 -25.61
CA ILE A 458 14.93 -35.59 -26.31
C ILE A 458 14.87 -34.19 -25.69
N CYS A 459 14.86 -34.12 -24.35
CA CYS A 459 14.90 -32.87 -23.58
C CYS A 459 16.16 -32.06 -23.90
N SER A 460 17.32 -32.70 -23.93
CA SER A 460 18.60 -32.06 -24.30
C SER A 460 18.56 -31.48 -25.71
N LYS A 461 18.07 -32.25 -26.69
CA LYS A 461 17.97 -31.80 -28.08
C LYS A 461 17.00 -30.62 -28.24
N LYS A 462 15.83 -30.67 -27.59
CA LYS A 462 14.84 -29.58 -27.62
C LYS A 462 15.32 -28.32 -26.91
N THR A 463 16.03 -28.47 -25.80
CA THR A 463 16.62 -27.33 -25.08
C THR A 463 17.66 -26.62 -25.95
N ILE A 464 18.54 -27.36 -26.63
CA ILE A 464 19.52 -26.77 -27.55
C ILE A 464 18.83 -26.04 -28.71
N ALA A 465 17.82 -26.67 -29.31
CA ALA A 465 17.06 -26.07 -30.40
C ALA A 465 16.37 -24.77 -29.98
N LEU A 466 15.79 -24.73 -28.77
CA LEU A 466 15.18 -23.51 -28.23
C LEU A 466 16.23 -22.41 -27.95
N LEU A 467 17.37 -22.77 -27.35
CA LEU A 467 18.44 -21.80 -27.12
C LEU A 467 18.96 -21.21 -28.44
N GLU A 468 19.06 -22.02 -29.49
CA GLU A 468 19.42 -21.58 -30.83
C GLU A 468 18.36 -20.68 -31.46
N GLU A 469 17.07 -21.05 -31.37
CA GLU A 469 15.93 -20.23 -31.81
C GLU A 469 15.94 -18.84 -31.15
N LEU A 470 16.28 -18.79 -29.86
CA LEU A 470 16.31 -17.56 -29.06
C LEU A 470 17.65 -16.81 -29.13
N GLY A 471 18.66 -17.32 -29.84
CA GLY A 471 19.99 -16.70 -29.94
C GLY A 471 20.77 -16.70 -28.63
N LEU A 472 20.53 -17.68 -27.76
CA LEU A 472 21.22 -17.89 -26.48
C LEU A 472 22.37 -18.92 -26.62
N PRO A 473 23.42 -18.85 -25.78
CA PRO A 473 24.52 -19.81 -25.83
C PRO A 473 24.05 -21.26 -25.53
N LYS A 474 24.42 -22.23 -26.39
CA LYS A 474 24.04 -23.65 -26.23
C LYS A 474 24.54 -24.29 -24.92
N GLY A 475 25.60 -23.75 -24.32
CA GLY A 475 26.15 -24.21 -23.04
C GLY A 475 25.66 -23.44 -21.81
N LEU A 476 24.49 -22.77 -21.90
CA LEU A 476 23.96 -21.93 -20.82
C LEU A 476 23.38 -22.72 -19.64
N LEU A 477 22.99 -23.97 -19.89
CA LEU A 477 22.32 -24.87 -18.95
C LEU A 477 23.04 -26.22 -18.97
N PRO A 478 23.11 -26.93 -17.83
CA PRO A 478 23.50 -28.34 -17.81
C PRO A 478 22.48 -29.15 -18.61
N LEU A 479 22.97 -30.00 -19.51
CA LEU A 479 22.14 -30.84 -20.39
C LEU A 479 22.47 -32.33 -20.20
N GLU A 480 22.62 -32.73 -18.94
CA GLU A 480 22.91 -34.11 -18.56
C GLU A 480 21.82 -34.57 -17.58
N ASP A 481 21.23 -35.75 -17.83
CA ASP A 481 20.23 -36.37 -16.95
C ASP A 481 18.95 -35.51 -16.79
N ILE A 482 18.44 -34.94 -17.90
CA ILE A 482 17.20 -34.17 -17.89
C ILE A 482 15.99 -35.10 -17.96
N GLN A 483 15.19 -35.13 -16.91
CA GLN A 483 13.96 -35.93 -16.88
C GLN A 483 12.82 -35.24 -17.61
N GLU A 484 12.71 -33.93 -17.47
CA GLU A 484 11.62 -33.14 -18.03
C GLU A 484 12.12 -31.78 -18.52
N PHE A 485 11.60 -31.35 -19.66
CA PHE A 485 11.77 -30.02 -20.19
C PHE A 485 10.40 -29.45 -20.56
N GLY A 486 10.13 -28.24 -20.12
CA GLY A 486 8.90 -27.53 -20.47
C GLY A 486 9.16 -26.13 -20.99
N TYR A 487 8.38 -25.72 -21.99
CA TYR A 487 8.43 -24.37 -22.52
C TYR A 487 7.05 -23.85 -22.93
N ASN A 488 6.69 -22.69 -22.40
CA ASN A 488 5.49 -21.96 -22.76
C ASN A 488 5.84 -20.80 -23.69
N ARG A 489 5.52 -20.93 -24.98
CA ARG A 489 5.77 -19.90 -26.01
C ARG A 489 5.03 -18.59 -25.73
N ALA A 490 3.84 -18.63 -25.14
CA ALA A 490 3.03 -17.45 -24.90
C ALA A 490 3.60 -16.57 -23.78
N THR A 491 4.21 -17.19 -22.76
CA THR A 491 4.76 -16.46 -21.60
C THR A 491 6.29 -16.37 -21.59
N GLY A 492 6.97 -17.04 -22.52
CA GLY A 492 8.43 -17.17 -22.53
C GLY A 492 8.97 -17.96 -21.33
N PHE A 493 8.13 -18.70 -20.61
CA PHE A 493 8.54 -19.42 -19.40
C PHE A 493 9.09 -20.80 -19.76
N MET A 494 10.27 -21.15 -19.24
CA MET A 494 10.87 -22.47 -19.41
C MET A 494 11.25 -23.09 -18.07
N TRP A 495 11.22 -24.42 -18.01
CA TRP A 495 11.77 -25.17 -16.89
C TRP A 495 12.47 -26.45 -17.35
N LEU A 496 13.38 -26.91 -16.49
CA LEU A 496 14.14 -28.15 -16.63
C LEU A 496 14.11 -28.87 -15.28
N VAL A 497 13.83 -30.17 -15.33
CA VAL A 497 13.93 -31.06 -14.17
C VAL A 497 15.06 -32.05 -14.42
N GLU A 498 16.06 -32.04 -13.55
CA GLU A 498 17.20 -32.94 -13.56
C GLU A 498 16.96 -34.16 -12.65
N GLY A 499 17.46 -35.33 -13.04
CA GLY A 499 17.34 -36.56 -12.24
C GLY A 499 18.23 -36.58 -11.00
N LYS A 500 19.29 -35.76 -10.97
CA LYS A 500 20.24 -35.66 -9.85
C LYS A 500 19.87 -34.52 -8.90
N LYS A 501 20.05 -34.77 -7.60
CA LYS A 501 19.78 -33.78 -6.52
C LYS A 501 20.53 -32.45 -6.68
N LYS A 502 21.66 -32.41 -7.40
CA LYS A 502 22.45 -31.20 -7.67
C LYS A 502 23.46 -31.42 -8.78
N VAL A 503 23.36 -30.68 -9.88
CA VAL A 503 24.35 -30.71 -10.98
C VAL A 503 25.29 -29.51 -10.89
N GLN A 504 26.58 -29.73 -11.12
CA GLN A 504 27.58 -28.66 -11.20
C GLN A 504 28.00 -28.49 -12.66
N HIS A 505 27.85 -27.27 -13.17
CA HIS A 505 28.28 -26.93 -14.52
C HIS A 505 29.44 -25.93 -14.47
N THR A 506 30.49 -26.23 -15.22
CA THR A 506 31.67 -25.37 -15.31
C THR A 506 31.67 -24.60 -16.63
N PHE A 507 31.51 -23.28 -16.54
CA PHE A 507 31.62 -22.40 -17.69
C PHE A 507 33.09 -22.19 -18.06
N LYS A 508 33.62 -23.04 -18.95
CA LYS A 508 35.05 -23.07 -19.33
C LYS A 508 35.62 -21.69 -19.72
N LYS A 509 34.85 -20.86 -20.43
CA LYS A 509 35.29 -19.52 -20.89
C LYS A 509 35.50 -18.51 -19.77
N ILE A 510 34.73 -18.59 -18.69
CA ILE A 510 34.79 -17.65 -17.56
C ILE A 510 35.36 -18.29 -16.29
N LYS A 511 35.75 -19.57 -16.35
CA LYS A 511 36.27 -20.38 -15.23
C LYS A 511 35.37 -20.31 -13.98
N GLN A 512 34.05 -20.25 -14.15
CA GLN A 512 33.08 -20.22 -13.06
C GLN A 512 32.32 -21.53 -12.94
N ILE A 513 32.06 -21.94 -11.70
CA ILE A 513 31.25 -23.11 -11.37
C ILE A 513 29.88 -22.62 -10.87
N VAL A 514 28.83 -23.13 -11.51
CA VAL A 514 27.44 -22.86 -11.12
C VAL A 514 26.80 -24.18 -10.71
N SER A 515 26.15 -24.18 -9.55
CA SER A 515 25.34 -25.31 -9.10
C SER A 515 23.88 -25.10 -9.47
N TYR A 516 23.27 -26.13 -10.04
CA TYR A 516 21.86 -26.18 -10.40
C TYR A 516 21.12 -27.10 -9.43
N ALA A 517 19.91 -26.70 -9.04
CA ALA A 517 18.96 -27.49 -8.27
C ALA A 517 18.23 -28.48 -9.18
N VAL A 518 17.54 -29.45 -8.59
CA VAL A 518 16.72 -30.46 -9.29
C VAL A 518 15.77 -29.81 -10.30
N GLU A 519 15.18 -28.67 -9.96
CA GLU A 519 14.33 -27.90 -10.85
C GLU A 519 14.96 -26.52 -11.11
N VAL A 520 15.08 -26.17 -12.39
CA VAL A 520 15.63 -24.90 -12.86
C VAL A 520 14.55 -24.23 -13.71
N THR A 521 14.14 -23.03 -13.34
CA THR A 521 13.14 -22.26 -14.10
C THR A 521 13.70 -20.92 -14.54
N ALA A 522 13.24 -20.40 -15.67
CA ALA A 522 13.62 -19.09 -16.18
C ALA A 522 12.59 -18.51 -17.14
N PHE A 523 12.62 -17.19 -17.33
CA PHE A 523 11.96 -16.53 -18.44
C PHE A 523 12.98 -16.25 -19.54
N VAL A 524 12.68 -16.67 -20.77
CA VAL A 524 13.54 -16.55 -21.94
C VAL A 524 12.82 -15.80 -23.07
N GLU A 525 13.56 -14.87 -23.66
CA GLU A 525 13.17 -14.06 -24.81
C GLU A 525 14.37 -14.00 -25.76
N LYS A 526 14.17 -13.48 -26.97
CA LYS A 526 15.24 -13.36 -27.98
C LYS A 526 16.45 -12.60 -27.41
N GLY A 527 17.59 -13.28 -27.28
CA GLY A 527 18.86 -12.75 -26.78
C GLY A 527 18.91 -12.47 -25.28
N LYS A 528 17.87 -12.78 -24.50
CA LYS A 528 17.80 -12.44 -23.06
C LYS A 528 17.20 -13.56 -22.22
N ARG A 529 17.72 -13.70 -21.00
CA ARG A 529 17.17 -14.55 -19.95
C ARG A 529 17.02 -13.76 -18.66
N ARG A 530 15.90 -13.89 -17.97
CA ARG A 530 15.58 -13.20 -16.71
C ARG A 530 15.00 -14.15 -15.68
N LYS A 531 15.10 -13.75 -14.40
CA LYS A 531 14.52 -14.46 -13.24
C LYS A 531 14.87 -15.96 -13.21
N ILE A 532 16.14 -16.32 -13.44
CA ILE A 532 16.57 -17.72 -13.30
C ILE A 532 16.51 -18.12 -11.82
N THR A 533 15.83 -19.23 -11.55
CA THR A 533 15.80 -19.88 -10.23
C THR A 533 16.44 -21.25 -10.32
N GLY A 534 16.85 -21.82 -9.17
CA GLY A 534 17.57 -23.09 -9.14
C GLY A 534 19.05 -23.01 -9.51
N ALA A 535 19.55 -21.89 -10.06
CA ALA A 535 20.98 -21.69 -10.34
C ALA A 535 21.66 -20.81 -9.27
N ARG A 536 22.76 -21.29 -8.68
CA ARG A 536 23.59 -20.51 -7.75
C ARG A 536 25.05 -20.55 -8.14
N ARG A 537 25.68 -19.38 -8.23
CA ARG A 537 27.13 -19.26 -8.37
C ARG A 537 27.79 -19.74 -7.09
N ARG A 538 28.77 -20.63 -7.19
CA ARG A 538 29.70 -20.89 -6.10
C ARG A 538 30.82 -19.84 -6.19
N ASN A 539 31.06 -19.16 -5.07
CA ASN A 539 32.24 -18.32 -4.90
C ASN A 539 33.46 -19.19 -4.66
#